data_AF-A0A9E2BWW6-F1
#
_entry.id   AF-A0A9E2BWW6-F1
#
_cell.length_a   1.000
_cell.length_b   1.000
_cell.length_c   1.000
_cell.angle_alpha   90.00
_cell.angle_beta   90.00
_cell.angle_gamma   90.00
#
_symmetry.space_group_name_H-M   'P 1'
#
loop_
_entity.id
_entity.type
_entity.pdbx_description
1 polymer ?
#
loop_
_entity_poly.entity_id
_entity_poly.type
_entity_poly.pdbx_seq_one_letter_code
_entity_poly.pdbx_strand_id
1 'polypeptide(L)' 'MSTDYLQTGRQVLRDETEAMRGLDAALDESFNRACRLIDDCAGRVVFIGIGHSGHIAAKSASSF' A
#
# COMPACT_ATOMS: atom_id res chain seq x y z
N MET A 1 26.79 3.46 -21.92
CA MET A 1 25.60 4.31 -21.73
C MET A 1 25.69 4.91 -20.34
N SER A 2 25.63 6.24 -20.22
CA SER A 2 25.61 6.90 -18.91
C SER A 2 24.17 6.89 -18.39
N THR A 3 23.93 6.34 -17.20
CA THR A 3 22.61 6.32 -16.57
C THR A 3 22.28 7.72 -16.02
N ASP A 4 21.22 8.35 -16.53
CA ASP A 4 20.70 9.60 -15.94
C ASP A 4 19.81 9.27 -14.73
N TYR A 5 20.41 9.30 -13.54
CA TYR A 5 19.72 9.00 -12.28
C TYR A 5 18.60 10.01 -11.95
N LEU A 6 18.72 11.27 -12.39
CA LEU A 6 17.67 12.27 -12.16
C LEU A 6 16.44 11.99 -13.01
N GLN A 7 16.64 11.59 -14.27
CA GLN A 7 15.55 11.16 -15.13
C GLN A 7 14.87 9.91 -14.56
N THR A 8 15.63 8.90 -14.14
CA THR A 8 15.08 7.67 -13.55
C THR A 8 14.29 7.97 -12.27
N GLY A 9 14.83 8.76 -11.34
CA GLY A 9 14.10 9.12 -10.11
C GLY A 9 12.80 9.86 -10.39
N ARG A 10 12.78 10.77 -11.37
CA ARG A 10 11.55 11.46 -11.81
C ARG A 10 10.54 10.50 -12.45
N GLN A 11 11.00 9.46 -13.14
CA GLN A 11 10.12 8.47 -13.74
C GLN A 11 9.45 7.62 -12.66
N VAL A 12 10.23 7.07 -11.72
CA VAL A 12 9.71 6.26 -10.61
C VAL A 12 8.62 7.02 -9.83
N LEU A 13 8.86 8.28 -9.49
CA LEU A 13 7.87 9.09 -8.77
C LEU A 13 6.58 9.34 -9.58
N ARG A 14 6.70 9.46 -10.91
CA ARG A 14 5.53 9.59 -11.80
C ARG A 14 4.73 8.30 -11.84
N ASP A 15 5.41 7.16 -11.99
CA ASP A 15 4.78 5.84 -12.04
C ASP A 15 4.02 5.54 -10.74
N GLU A 16 4.64 5.81 -9.59
CA GLU A 16 3.98 5.67 -8.28
C GLU A 16 2.77 6.61 -8.14
N THR A 17 2.87 7.85 -8.62
CA THR A 17 1.74 8.78 -8.59
C THR A 17 0.57 8.27 -9.45
N GLU A 18 0.85 7.71 -10.62
CA GLU A 18 -0.18 7.14 -11.49
C GLU A 18 -0.82 5.90 -10.86
N ALA A 19 -0.03 5.02 -10.26
CA ALA A 19 -0.53 3.87 -9.51
C ALA A 19 -1.45 4.29 -8.36
N MET A 20 -1.09 5.34 -7.61
CA MET A 20 -1.92 5.89 -6.53
C MET A 20 -3.25 6.46 -7.05
N ARG A 21 -3.25 7.12 -8.22
CA ARG A 21 -4.50 7.58 -8.86
C ARG A 21 -5.38 6.40 -9.28
N GLY A 22 -4.78 5.33 -9.79
CA GLY A 22 -5.50 4.10 -10.10
C GLY A 22 -6.14 3.46 -8.86
N LEU A 23 -5.43 3.46 -7.73
CA LEU A 23 -5.95 2.95 -6.47
C LEU A 23 -7.12 3.79 -5.94
N ASP A 24 -7.00 5.12 -5.97
CA ASP A 24 -8.08 6.05 -5.59
C ASP A 24 -9.36 5.77 -6.38
N ALA A 25 -9.23 5.61 -7.70
CA ALA A 25 -10.36 5.28 -8.57
C ALA A 25 -10.96 3.88 -8.32
N ALA A 26 -10.19 2.96 -7.72
CA ALA A 26 -10.64 1.61 -7.40
C ALA A 26 -11.27 1.48 -5.99
N LEU A 27 -11.25 2.55 -5.18
CA LEU A 27 -11.89 2.54 -3.87
C LEU A 27 -13.42 2.52 -4.03
N ASP A 28 -14.05 1.51 -3.45
CA ASP A 28 -15.50 1.34 -3.44
C ASP A 28 -16.00 0.86 -2.06
N GLU A 29 -17.27 0.47 -1.95
CA GLU A 29 -17.85 0.03 -0.68
C GLU A 29 -17.18 -1.22 -0.09
N SER A 30 -16.43 -2.00 -0.89
CA SER A 30 -15.63 -3.11 -0.35
C SER A 30 -14.54 -2.63 0.61
N PHE A 31 -14.00 -1.43 0.40
CA PHE A 31 -13.05 -0.80 1.32
C PHE A 31 -13.70 -0.49 2.67
N ASN A 32 -14.87 0.15 2.66
CA ASN A 32 -15.64 0.41 3.88
C ASN A 32 -15.97 -0.88 4.63
N ARG A 33 -16.37 -1.94 3.92
CA ARG A 33 -16.62 -3.25 4.52
C ARG A 33 -15.36 -3.82 5.18
N ALA A 34 -14.21 -3.75 4.51
CA ALA A 34 -12.94 -4.22 5.07
C ALA A 34 -12.54 -3.43 6.34
N CYS A 35 -12.69 -2.11 6.34
CA CYS A 35 -12.42 -1.27 7.51
C CYS A 35 -13.32 -1.66 8.70
N ARG A 36 -14.63 -1.82 8.47
CA ARG A 36 -15.57 -2.25 9.53
C ARG A 36 -15.20 -3.62 10.09
N LEU A 37 -14.83 -4.59 9.25
CA LEU A 37 -14.38 -5.91 9.70
C LEU A 37 -13.14 -5.86 10.61
N ILE A 38 -12.23 -4.92 10.34
CA ILE A 38 -11.04 -4.70 11.17
C ILE A 38 -11.43 -4.03 12.49
N ASP A 39 -12.27 -2.99 12.44
CA ASP A 39 -12.73 -2.21 13.60
C ASP A 39 -13.57 -3.06 14.58
N ASP A 40 -14.45 -3.90 14.05
CA ASP A 40 -15.31 -4.82 14.82
C ASP A 40 -14.53 -6.03 15.39
N CYS A 41 -13.24 -6.17 15.08
CA CYS A 41 -12.44 -7.31 15.53
C CYS A 41 -12.13 -7.20 17.04
N ALA A 42 -12.92 -7.89 17.86
CA ALA A 42 -12.72 -7.97 19.32
C ALA A 42 -11.41 -8.67 19.76
N GLY A 43 -10.72 -9.32 18.82
CA GLY A 43 -9.49 -10.07 19.06
C GLY A 43 -8.25 -9.33 18.58
N ARG A 44 -7.53 -9.96 17.65
CA ARG A 44 -6.33 -9.38 17.03
C ARG A 44 -6.42 -9.54 15.53
N VAL A 45 -6.06 -8.49 14.80
CA VAL A 45 -5.86 -8.54 13.36
C VAL A 45 -4.41 -8.92 13.09
N VAL A 46 -4.20 -10.02 12.37
CA VAL A 46 -2.86 -10.56 12.07
C VAL A 46 -2.53 -10.27 10.61
N PHE A 47 -1.50 -9.47 10.38
CA PHE A 47 -0.96 -9.23 9.05
C PHE A 47 0.13 -10.26 8.74
N ILE A 48 0.04 -10.90 7.57
CA ILE A 48 1.06 -11.85 7.07
C ILE A 48 1.50 -11.46 5.66
N GLY A 49 2.75 -11.75 5.33
CA GLY A 49 3.32 -11.51 4.01
C GLY A 49 4.77 -11.95 3.94
N ILE A 50 5.29 -12.13 2.72
CA ILE A 50 6.69 -12.46 2.47
C ILE A 50 7.35 -11.37 1.63
N GLY A 51 8.66 -11.20 1.77
CA GLY A 51 9.42 -10.18 1.04
C GLY A 51 8.91 -8.76 1.31
N HIS A 52 8.86 -7.91 0.27
CA HIS A 52 8.42 -6.51 0.39
C HIS A 52 7.02 -6.39 1.02
N SER A 53 6.08 -7.26 0.64
CA SER A 53 4.74 -7.29 1.23
C SER A 53 4.77 -7.63 2.73
N GLY A 54 5.74 -8.43 3.18
CA GLY A 54 5.99 -8.69 4.60
C GLY A 54 6.49 -7.45 5.35
N HIS A 55 7.36 -6.65 4.73
CA HIS A 55 7.79 -5.37 5.31
C HIS A 55 6.64 -4.38 5.44
N ILE A 56 5.77 -4.29 4.42
CA ILE A 56 4.56 -3.45 4.49
C ILE A 56 3.60 -3.97 5.57
N ALA A 57 3.34 -5.29 5.61
CA ALA A 57 2.49 -5.91 6.63
C ALA A 57 2.99 -5.64 8.05
N ALA A 58 4.30 -5.76 8.30
CA ALA A 58 4.91 -5.47 9.59
C ALA A 58 4.74 -3.99 9.98
N LYS A 59 4.90 -3.06 9.03
CA LYS A 59 4.68 -1.63 9.24
C LYS A 59 3.21 -1.31 9.54
N SER A 60 2.28 -1.95 8.85
CA SER A 60 0.85 -1.80 9.09
C SER A 60 0.48 -2.28 10.50
N ALA A 61 1.00 -3.43 10.93
CA ALA A 61 0.74 -3.96 12.26
C ALA A 61 1.26 -3.09 13.43
N SER A 62 2.26 -2.22 13.17
CA SER A 62 2.84 -1.35 14.21
C SER A 62 2.23 0.05 14.28
N SER A 63 1.53 0.48 13.23
CA SER A 63 1.06 1.87 13.06
C SER A 63 -0.46 2.01 13.07
N PHE A 64 -1.17 0.91 13.35
CA PHE A 64 -2.60 0.87 13.64
C PHE A 64 -2.83 0.84 15.15
#